data_AF-A0A5R9AKQ9-F1
#
_entry.id   AF-A0A5R9AKQ9-F1
#
_cell.length_a   1.000
_cell.length_b   1.000
_cell.length_c   1.000
_cell.angle_alpha   90.00
_cell.angle_beta   90.00
_cell.angle_gamma   90.00
#
_symmetry.space_group_name_H-M   'P 1'
#
loop_
_entity.id
_entity.type
_entity.pdbx_description
1 polymer ?
#
loop_
_entity_poly.entity_id
_entity_poly.type
_entity_poly.pdbx_seq_one_letter_code
_entity_poly.pdbx_strand_id
1 'polypeptide(L)' 'MLRTMLGGKIHRATVTHADLHYVGSVTVDAELLRAADILEGEKVDIVDITNGARLSTYAIAGGLSSSLCTGVISIG' A
#
# COMPACT_ATOMS: atom_id res chain seq x y z
N MET A 1 -2.80 -27.07 12.73
CA MET A 1 -2.21 -25.77 13.12
C MET A 1 -2.10 -24.90 11.88
N LEU A 2 -2.60 -23.66 11.92
CA LEU A 2 -2.49 -22.69 10.83
C LEU A 2 -1.32 -21.72 11.12
N ARG A 3 -0.58 -21.32 10.08
CA ARG A 3 0.54 -20.36 10.18
C ARG A 3 0.22 -19.13 9.35
N THR A 4 0.48 -17.95 9.88
CA THR A 4 0.42 -16.69 9.11
C THR A 4 1.79 -16.45 8.49
N MET A 5 1.84 -16.45 7.16
CA MET A 5 3.04 -16.16 6.38
C MET A 5 2.87 -14.78 5.72
N LEU A 6 3.98 -14.13 5.40
CA LEU A 6 3.95 -12.95 4.54
C LEU A 6 3.57 -13.39 3.11
N GLY A 7 2.46 -12.89 2.58
CA GLY A 7 2.07 -13.12 1.18
C GLY A 7 3.03 -12.41 0.21
N GLY A 8 3.08 -11.08 0.30
CA GLY A 8 4.04 -10.27 -0.44
C GLY A 8 4.34 -8.94 0.24
N LYS A 9 5.27 -8.17 -0.32
CA LYS A 9 5.62 -6.84 0.17
C LYS A 9 6.08 -5.91 -0.95
N ILE A 10 5.78 -4.64 -0.78
CA ILE A 10 6.38 -3.55 -1.56
C ILE A 10 7.46 -2.91 -0.68
N HIS A 11 8.71 -2.99 -1.10
CA HIS A 11 9.83 -2.52 -0.29
C HIS A 11 10.20 -1.07 -0.63
N ARG A 12 10.21 -0.20 0.40
CA ARG A 12 10.64 1.21 0.31
C ARG A 12 9.90 2.00 -0.78
N ALA A 13 8.59 1.80 -0.85
CA ALA A 13 7.74 2.68 -1.65
C ALA A 13 7.76 4.11 -1.10
N THR A 14 7.60 5.07 -2.00
CA THR A 14 7.46 6.48 -1.66
C THR A 14 6.00 6.80 -1.36
N VAL A 15 5.75 7.72 -0.43
CA VAL A 15 4.42 8.28 -0.18
C VAL A 15 4.35 9.57 -1.00
N THR A 16 3.41 9.65 -1.94
CA THR A 16 3.26 10.82 -2.83
C THR A 16 2.09 11.70 -2.42
N HIS A 17 1.14 11.16 -1.68
CA HIS A 17 0.00 11.89 -1.17
C HIS A 17 -0.35 11.36 0.22
N ALA A 18 -0.82 12.23 1.10
CA ALA A 18 -1.35 11.84 2.39
C ALA A 18 -2.46 12.84 2.75
N ASP A 19 -3.64 12.32 3.05
CA ASP A 19 -4.81 13.13 3.38
C ASP A 19 -5.41 12.64 4.69
N LEU A 20 -5.32 13.47 5.73
CA LEU A 20 -5.84 13.18 7.07
C LEU A 20 -7.36 12.96 7.09
N HIS A 21 -8.07 13.45 6.07
CA HIS A 21 -9.53 13.31 5.95
C HIS A 21 -9.95 12.14 5.05
N TYR A 22 -8.99 11.46 4.42
CA TYR A 22 -9.26 10.28 3.59
C TYR A 22 -9.37 9.04 4.46
N VAL A 23 -10.57 8.48 4.59
CA VAL A 23 -10.80 7.49 5.65
C VAL A 23 -10.42 6.08 5.21
N GLY A 24 -9.36 5.57 5.82
CA GLY A 24 -9.29 4.16 6.21
C GLY A 24 -8.82 3.17 5.15
N SER A 25 -8.24 3.62 4.03
CA SER A 25 -7.64 2.75 3.02
C SER A 25 -6.29 3.27 2.54
N VAL A 26 -5.52 2.41 1.87
CA VAL A 26 -4.31 2.81 1.17
C VAL A 26 -4.47 2.61 -0.33
N THR A 27 -4.32 3.69 -1.11
CA THR A 27 -4.32 3.59 -2.57
C THR A 27 -2.90 3.27 -3.04
N VAL A 28 -2.75 2.22 -3.83
CA VAL A 28 -1.47 1.75 -4.38
C VAL A 28 -1.62 1.50 -5.89
N ASP A 29 -0.56 1.76 -6.65
CA ASP A 29 -0.52 1.46 -8.08
C ASP A 29 -0.85 -0.01 -8.37
N ALA A 30 -1.75 -0.27 -9.33
CA ALA A 30 -2.17 -1.60 -9.72
C ALA A 30 -1.01 -2.51 -10.18
N GLU A 31 0.04 -1.94 -10.78
CA GLU A 31 1.23 -2.70 -11.15
C GLU A 31 2.03 -3.16 -9.93
N LEU A 32 2.15 -2.32 -8.90
CA LEU A 32 2.82 -2.67 -7.65
C LEU A 32 2.02 -3.72 -6.86
N LEU A 33 0.69 -3.58 -6.81
CA LEU A 33 -0.19 -4.58 -6.21
C LEU A 33 -0.03 -5.94 -6.89
N ARG A 34 -0.09 -5.96 -8.22
CA ARG A 34 0.13 -7.18 -9.02
C ARG A 34 1.53 -7.77 -8.83
N ALA A 35 2.57 -6.93 -8.76
CA ALA A 35 3.94 -7.39 -8.56
C ALA A 35 4.18 -7.96 -7.15
N ALA A 36 3.45 -7.48 -6.15
CA ALA A 36 3.51 -7.94 -4.77
C ALA A 36 2.46 -9.01 -4.43
N ASP A 37 1.64 -9.44 -5.40
CA ASP A 37 0.53 -10.39 -5.22
C ASP A 37 -0.45 -9.95 -4.10
N ILE A 38 -0.78 -8.65 -4.07
CA ILE A 38 -1.74 -8.06 -3.14
C ILE A 38 -3.04 -7.77 -3.89
N LEU A 39 -4.17 -8.23 -3.34
CA LEU A 39 -5.49 -8.02 -3.92
C LEU A 39 -6.13 -6.71 -3.42
N GLU A 40 -7.00 -6.14 -4.25
CA GLU A 40 -7.85 -5.04 -3.84
C GLU A 40 -8.81 -5.50 -2.71
N GLY A 41 -8.89 -4.71 -1.65
CA GLY A 41 -9.61 -5.04 -0.42
C GLY A 41 -8.83 -5.94 0.56
N GLU A 42 -7.61 -6.37 0.21
CA GLU A 42 -6.79 -7.18 1.10
C GLU A 42 -6.24 -6.37 2.27
N LYS A 43 -6.21 -6.97 3.46
CA LYS A 43 -5.59 -6.37 4.64
C LYS A 43 -4.08 -6.28 4.43
N VAL A 44 -3.55 -5.08 4.57
CA VAL A 44 -2.12 -4.77 4.46
C VAL A 44 -1.60 -4.09 5.72
N ASP A 45 -0.34 -4.35 6.00
CA ASP A 45 0.39 -3.69 7.09
C ASP A 45 1.40 -2.70 6.49
N ILE A 46 1.25 -1.43 6.86
CA ILE A 46 2.12 -0.32 6.47
C ILE A 46 3.12 -0.09 7.59
N VAL A 47 4.40 -0.08 7.22
CA VAL A 47 5.51 0.20 8.13
C VAL A 47 6.26 1.41 7.59
N ASP A 48 6.08 2.55 8.25
CA ASP A 48 6.77 3.79 7.91
C ASP A 48 8.19 3.76 8.50
N ILE A 49 9.18 3.76 7.62
CA ILE A 49 10.60 3.74 8.00
C ILE A 49 11.13 5.12 8.45
N THR A 50 10.38 6.19 8.20
CA THR A 50 10.78 7.58 8.46
C THR A 50 10.47 7.98 9.90
N ASN A 51 9.26 7.67 10.38
CA ASN A 51 8.79 8.01 11.72
C ASN A 51 8.55 6.79 12.63
N GLY A 52 8.63 5.56 12.08
CA GLY A 52 8.38 4.32 12.81
C GLY A 52 6.91 3.95 13.01
N ALA A 53 5.98 4.70 12.40
CA ALA A 53 4.55 4.43 12.49
C ALA A 53 4.19 3.10 11.83
N ARG A 54 3.19 2.43 12.41
CA ARG A 54 2.66 1.16 11.93
C ARG A 54 1.16 1.22 11.90
N LEU A 55 0.60 0.85 10.76
CA LEU A 55 -0.80 1.00 10.41
C LEU A 55 -1.26 -0.29 9.73
N SER A 56 -2.39 -0.83 10.13
CA SER A 56 -3.06 -1.91 9.41
C SER A 56 -4.31 -1.35 8.76
N THR A 57 -4.43 -1.53 7.44
CA THR A 57 -5.56 -1.04 6.64
C THR A 57 -5.82 -2.03 5.49
N TYR A 58 -6.58 -1.64 4.47
CA TYR A 58 -6.79 -2.41 3.25
C TYR A 58 -6.33 -1.64 2.02
N ALA A 59 -5.88 -2.38 1.00
CA ALA A 59 -5.40 -1.80 -0.25
C ALA A 59 -6.54 -1.53 -1.23
N ILE A 60 -6.49 -0.40 -1.92
CA ILE A 60 -7.34 -0.06 -3.07
C ILE A 60 -6.43 0.15 -4.28
N ALA A 61 -6.87 -0.32 -5.45
CA ALA A 61 -6.13 -0.11 -6.68
C ALA A 61 -6.30 1.34 -7.15
N GLY A 62 -5.18 2.06 -7.25
CA GLY A 62 -5.14 3.36 -7.89
C GLY A 62 -5.34 3.26 -9.40
N GLY A 63 -5.91 4.30 -10.02
CA GLY A 63 -6.00 4.37 -11.47
C GLY A 63 -4.63 4.30 -12.14
N LEU A 64 -4.57 3.72 -13.34
CA LEU A 64 -3.35 3.61 -14.17
C LEU A 64 -2.80 5.00 -14.54
N SER A 65 -2.07 5.64 -13.63
CA SER A 65 -1.41 6.91 -13.91
C SER A 65 -0.06 6.66 -14.59
N SER A 66 -0.09 6.59 -15.93
CA SER A 66 0.98 7.03 -16.84
C SER A 66 2.42 6.77 -16.37
N SER A 67 2.94 5.56 -16.61
CA SER A 67 4.33 5.22 -17.00
C SER A 67 5.56 5.93 -16.38
N LEU A 68 5.44 6.66 -15.27
CA LEU A 68 6.56 7.44 -14.69
C LEU A 68 6.49 7.69 -13.18
N CYS A 69 5.47 7.20 -12.47
CA CYS A 69 5.34 7.41 -11.02
C CYS A 69 5.62 6.13 -10.23
N THR A 70 6.91 5.78 -10.13
CA THR A 70 7.39 4.75 -9.20
C THR A 70 7.08 5.16 -7.76
N GLY A 71 6.08 4.51 -7.14
CA GLY A 71 5.83 4.58 -5.70
C GLY A 71 4.84 5.66 -5.26
N VAL A 72 3.57 5.51 -5.64
CA VAL A 72 2.47 6.35 -5.13
C VAL A 72 1.71 5.54 -4.08
N ILE A 73 1.93 5.84 -2.81
CA ILE A 73 1.07 5.39 -1.71
C ILE A 73 0.32 6.62 -1.21
N SER A 74 -1.01 6.57 -1.23
CA SER A 74 -1.86 7.57 -0.57
C SER A 74 -2.42 6.98 0.73
N ILE A 75 -2.11 7.62 1.85
CA ILE A 75 -2.53 7.18 3.20
C ILE A 75 -3.50 8.23 3.77
N GLY A 76 -4.56 7.79 4.42
CA GLY A 76 -5.33 8.62 5.35
C GLY A 76 -5.72 7.87 6.62
#